data_AF-A0A0A0A621-F1
#
_entry.id   AF-A0A0A0A621-F1
#
_cell.length_a   1.000
_cell.length_b   1.000
_cell.length_c   1.000
_cell.angle_alpha   90.00
_cell.angle_beta   90.00
_cell.angle_gamma   90.00
#
_symmetry.space_group_name_H-M   'P 1'
#
loop_
_entity.id
_entity.type
_entity.pdbx_description
1 polymer ?
#
loop_
_entity_poly.entity_id
_entity_poly.type
_entity_poly.pdbx_seq_one_letter_code
_entity_poly.pdbx_strand_id
1 'polypeptide(L)'
;LTHQQKVLRLYKKSLRHLESWCIYRDKYRYFACLLRERFDKNKDVKDMVKATELLKAGEEEFWANQHPQPYIFPDSPGGTSYERYECYKIPEWCLDFWHPSEKAMYPDYFAKREQWKKLQRESWEKEIKQLEEETPADGPRTEALPPARKEGHLPPLWWQYVTRPREIPM
;
A
#
# COMPACT_ATOMS: atom_id res chain seq x y z
N LEU A 1 -11.37 -6.28 9.75
CA LEU A 1 -11.87 -4.91 9.44
C LEU A 1 -12.87 -4.50 10.50
N THR A 2 -12.72 -3.30 11.06
CA THR A 2 -13.71 -2.72 11.99
C THR A 2 -14.98 -2.31 11.23
N HIS A 3 -16.10 -2.14 11.94
CA HIS A 3 -17.35 -1.66 11.34
C HIS A 3 -17.17 -0.33 10.59
N GLN A 4 -16.50 0.64 11.22
CA GLN A 4 -16.15 1.91 10.60
C GLN A 4 -15.35 1.73 9.30
N GLN A 5 -14.35 0.85 9.29
CA GLN A 5 -13.57 0.55 8.07
C GLN A 5 -14.43 -0.03 6.95
N LYS A 6 -15.43 -0.88 7.27
CA LYS A 6 -16.37 -1.42 6.27
C LYS A 6 -17.23 -0.30 5.66
N VAL A 7 -17.82 0.56 6.50
CA VAL A 7 -18.61 1.72 6.04
C VAL A 7 -17.78 2.66 5.16
N LEU A 8 -16.55 2.99 5.57
CA LEU A 8 -15.66 3.84 4.79
C LEU A 8 -15.28 3.21 3.43
N ARG A 9 -15.06 1.90 3.40
CA ARG A 9 -14.79 1.16 2.15
C ARG A 9 -16.02 1.15 1.23
N LEU A 10 -17.21 0.92 1.76
CA LEU A 10 -18.46 1.02 1.00
C LEU A 10 -18.62 2.43 0.42
N TYR A 11 -18.50 3.47 1.23
CA TYR A 11 -18.60 4.86 0.79
C TYR A 11 -17.62 5.19 -0.34
N LYS A 12 -16.34 4.81 -0.21
CA LYS A 12 -15.32 5.00 -1.26
C LYS A 12 -15.71 4.27 -2.55
N LYS A 13 -16.16 3.01 -2.46
CA LYS A 13 -16.58 2.23 -3.63
C LYS A 13 -17.82 2.85 -4.31
N SER A 14 -18.84 3.21 -3.53
CA SER A 14 -20.06 3.85 -4.05
C SER A 14 -19.74 5.13 -4.81
N LEU A 15 -18.84 5.99 -4.30
CA LEU A 15 -18.41 7.19 -5.01
C LEU A 15 -17.66 6.90 -6.32
N ARG A 16 -16.80 5.87 -6.36
CA ARG A 16 -16.05 5.52 -7.58
C ARG A 16 -16.94 4.91 -8.66
N HIS A 17 -17.92 4.09 -8.28
CA HIS A 17 -18.92 3.59 -9.23
C HIS A 17 -19.87 4.69 -9.67
N LEU A 18 -20.22 5.65 -8.80
CA LEU A 18 -20.98 6.82 -9.18
C LEU A 18 -20.21 7.71 -10.18
N GLU A 19 -18.90 7.88 -10.01
CA GLU A 19 -18.02 8.56 -10.99
C GLU A 19 -17.99 7.80 -12.33
N SER A 20 -18.13 6.47 -12.30
CA SER A 20 -18.20 5.64 -13.51
C SER A 20 -19.54 5.81 -14.26
N TRP A 21 -20.66 5.97 -13.53
CA TRP A 21 -21.98 6.24 -14.13
C TRP A 21 -22.14 7.70 -14.58
N CYS A 22 -21.65 8.65 -13.79
CA CYS A 22 -21.78 10.09 -14.03
C CYS A 22 -20.46 10.65 -14.59
N ILE A 23 -20.28 10.50 -15.90
CA ILE A 23 -19.04 10.87 -16.60
C ILE A 23 -18.69 12.36 -16.41
N TYR A 24 -19.70 13.24 -16.47
CA TYR A 24 -19.50 14.69 -16.33
C TYR A 24 -19.35 15.10 -14.86
N ARG A 25 -18.32 15.92 -14.59
CA ARG A 25 -17.86 16.26 -13.25
C ARG A 25 -18.89 17.03 -12.42
N ASP A 26 -19.67 17.89 -13.06
CA ASP A 26 -20.78 18.66 -12.49
C ASP A 26 -21.91 17.74 -12.00
N LYS A 27 -22.38 16.83 -12.87
CA LYS A 27 -23.41 15.84 -12.54
C LYS A 27 -22.92 14.89 -11.45
N TYR A 28 -21.69 14.40 -11.56
CA TYR A 28 -21.06 13.58 -10.52
C TYR A 28 -21.06 14.30 -9.18
N ARG A 29 -20.63 15.57 -9.14
CA ARG A 29 -20.53 16.33 -7.89
C ARG A 29 -21.87 16.46 -7.19
N TYR A 30 -22.94 16.72 -7.96
CA TYR A 30 -24.30 16.78 -7.43
C TYR A 30 -24.69 15.46 -6.74
N PHE A 31 -24.60 14.32 -7.44
CA PHE A 31 -24.97 13.03 -6.87
C PHE A 31 -24.03 12.56 -5.75
N ALA A 32 -22.75 12.94 -5.79
CA ALA A 32 -21.79 12.63 -4.73
C ALA A 32 -22.17 13.33 -3.41
N CYS A 33 -22.66 14.57 -3.48
CA CYS A 33 -23.18 15.29 -2.32
C CYS A 33 -24.46 14.64 -1.77
N LEU A 34 -25.40 14.25 -2.64
CA LEU A 34 -26.60 13.52 -2.22
C LEU A 34 -26.26 12.17 -1.56
N LEU A 35 -25.30 11.44 -2.13
CA LEU A 35 -24.82 10.19 -1.54
C LEU A 35 -24.20 10.45 -0.17
N ARG A 36 -23.37 11.49 -0.02
CA ARG A 36 -22.79 11.85 1.28
C ARG A 36 -23.86 12.18 2.31
N GLU A 37 -24.88 12.94 1.94
CA GLU A 37 -26.02 13.24 2.82
C GLU A 37 -26.71 11.97 3.32
N ARG A 38 -26.90 10.95 2.46
CA ARG A 38 -27.48 9.65 2.86
C ARG A 38 -26.64 8.93 3.93
N PHE A 39 -25.32 8.97 3.82
CA PHE A 39 -24.42 8.41 4.84
C PHE A 39 -24.46 9.25 6.13
N ASP A 40 -24.42 10.57 6.01
CA ASP A 40 -24.40 11.48 7.16
C ASP A 40 -25.69 11.39 7.99
N LYS A 41 -26.85 11.11 7.37
CA LYS A 41 -28.13 10.87 8.07
C LYS A 41 -28.08 9.74 9.10
N ASN A 42 -27.19 8.76 8.92
CA ASN A 42 -27.08 7.58 9.79
C ASN A 42 -25.76 7.54 10.57
N LYS A 43 -24.99 8.63 10.59
CA LYS A 43 -23.65 8.65 11.24
C LYS A 43 -23.72 8.48 12.76
N ASP A 44 -24.79 8.96 13.39
CA ASP A 44 -24.96 9.03 14.85
C ASP A 44 -25.76 7.83 15.42
N VAL A 45 -25.95 6.77 14.64
CA VAL A 45 -26.61 5.53 15.10
C VAL A 45 -25.72 4.83 16.12
N LYS A 46 -26.19 4.77 17.38
CA LYS A 46 -25.46 4.15 18.50
C LYS A 46 -25.66 2.64 18.60
N ASP A 47 -26.77 2.13 18.07
CA ASP A 47 -27.07 0.70 18.06
C ASP A 47 -26.28 0.00 16.93
N MET A 48 -25.34 -0.86 17.33
CA MET A 48 -24.46 -1.59 16.42
C MET A 48 -25.18 -2.67 15.61
N VAL A 49 -26.30 -3.23 16.11
CA VAL A 49 -27.11 -4.20 15.34
C VAL A 49 -27.75 -3.47 14.18
N LYS A 50 -28.44 -2.36 14.46
CA LYS A 50 -29.02 -1.48 13.44
C LYS A 50 -27.98 -0.95 12.45
N ALA A 51 -26.80 -0.54 12.93
CA ALA A 51 -25.73 -0.06 12.05
C ALA A 51 -25.25 -1.15 11.08
N THR A 52 -25.19 -2.41 11.54
CA THR A 52 -24.82 -3.56 10.72
C THR A 52 -25.90 -3.91 9.70
N GLU A 53 -27.18 -3.82 10.06
CA GLU A 53 -28.31 -4.00 9.14
C GLU A 53 -28.30 -2.93 8.04
N LEU A 54 -28.07 -1.66 8.40
CA LEU A 54 -27.94 -0.56 7.43
C LEU A 54 -26.75 -0.77 6.49
N LEU A 55 -25.62 -1.25 7.01
CA LEU A 55 -24.46 -1.59 6.20
C LEU A 55 -24.78 -2.71 5.20
N LYS A 56 -25.46 -3.77 5.65
CA LYS A 56 -25.88 -4.88 4.78
C LYS A 56 -26.80 -4.39 3.67
N ALA A 57 -27.83 -3.61 4.00
CA ALA A 57 -28.74 -3.02 3.02
C ALA A 57 -27.99 -2.11 2.02
N GLY A 58 -27.01 -1.33 2.50
CA GLY A 58 -26.17 -0.50 1.63
C GLY A 58 -25.24 -1.31 0.71
N GLU A 59 -24.71 -2.44 1.17
CA GLU A 59 -23.92 -3.36 0.34
C GLU A 59 -24.78 -4.05 -0.73
N GLU A 60 -26.02 -4.45 -0.40
CA GLU A 60 -26.98 -5.02 -1.35
C GLU A 60 -27.40 -4.00 -2.42
N GLU A 61 -27.73 -2.76 -2.00
CA GLU A 61 -28.04 -1.66 -2.94
C GLU A 61 -26.84 -1.36 -3.84
N PHE A 62 -25.62 -1.30 -3.29
CA PHE A 62 -24.41 -1.09 -4.07
C PHE A 62 -24.21 -2.21 -5.10
N TRP A 63 -24.37 -3.47 -4.69
CA TRP A 63 -24.20 -4.63 -5.58
C TRP A 63 -25.17 -4.60 -6.76
N ALA A 64 -26.43 -4.26 -6.51
CA ALA A 64 -27.45 -4.18 -7.55
C ALA A 64 -27.21 -3.03 -8.55
N ASN A 65 -26.57 -1.94 -8.11
CA ASN A 65 -26.39 -0.71 -8.90
C ASN A 65 -24.94 -0.44 -9.35
N GLN A 66 -24.01 -1.37 -9.10
CA GLN A 66 -22.61 -1.18 -9.48
C GLN A 66 -22.46 -1.11 -11.00
N HIS A 67 -21.64 -0.17 -11.48
CA HIS A 67 -21.31 -0.11 -12.90
C HIS A 67 -20.60 -1.41 -13.35
N PRO A 68 -21.00 -2.05 -14.48
CA PRO A 68 -20.41 -3.31 -14.94
C PRO A 68 -18.91 -3.24 -15.24
N GLN A 69 -18.44 -2.09 -15.73
CA GLN A 69 -17.04 -1.83 -16.05
C GLN A 69 -16.59 -0.54 -15.35
N PRO A 70 -16.30 -0.57 -14.04
CA PRO A 70 -15.95 0.63 -13.30
C PRO A 70 -14.67 1.27 -13.85
N TYR A 71 -14.52 2.58 -13.67
CA TYR A 71 -13.27 3.25 -13.95
C TYR A 71 -12.17 2.77 -12.98
N ILE A 72 -11.13 2.16 -13.53
CA ILE A 72 -9.94 1.71 -12.81
C ILE A 72 -8.76 2.55 -13.29
N PHE A 73 -8.00 3.11 -12.36
CA PHE A 73 -6.80 3.88 -12.70
C PHE A 73 -5.78 2.97 -13.41
N PRO A 74 -5.03 3.48 -14.40
CA PRO A 74 -4.15 2.66 -15.23
C PRO A 74 -3.18 1.78 -14.43
N ASP A 75 -2.55 2.34 -13.38
CA ASP A 75 -1.53 1.64 -12.57
C ASP A 75 -2.11 0.86 -11.37
N SER A 76 -3.42 0.95 -11.13
CA SER A 76 -4.07 0.15 -10.08
C SER A 76 -4.29 -1.29 -10.56
N PRO A 77 -4.41 -2.28 -9.66
CA PRO A 77 -4.78 -3.64 -10.03
C PRO A 77 -6.07 -3.68 -10.86
N GLY A 78 -6.02 -4.35 -12.02
CA GLY A 78 -7.10 -4.36 -13.02
C GLY A 78 -7.13 -3.18 -13.99
N GLY A 79 -6.19 -2.23 -13.86
CA GLY A 79 -5.97 -1.14 -14.78
C GLY A 79 -5.21 -1.57 -16.04
N THR A 80 -5.18 -0.70 -17.04
CA THR A 80 -4.60 -1.00 -18.38
C THR A 80 -3.07 -0.91 -18.44
N SER A 81 -2.41 -0.38 -17.42
CA SER A 81 -0.95 -0.33 -17.27
C SER A 81 -0.46 -0.98 -15.99
N TYR A 82 -1.30 -1.76 -15.32
CA TYR A 82 -0.91 -2.53 -14.14
C TYR A 82 0.26 -3.46 -14.47
N GLU A 83 1.31 -3.40 -13.66
CA GLU A 83 2.56 -4.17 -13.83
C GLU A 83 3.26 -3.99 -15.20
N ARG A 84 2.89 -2.97 -15.98
CA ARG A 84 3.48 -2.68 -17.30
C ARG A 84 5.01 -2.55 -17.24
N TYR A 85 5.53 -2.01 -16.15
CA TYR A 85 6.96 -1.75 -15.97
C TYR A 85 7.66 -2.79 -15.08
N GLU A 86 6.97 -3.83 -14.63
CA GLU A 86 7.53 -4.82 -13.69
C GLU A 86 8.71 -5.57 -14.31
N CYS A 87 8.69 -5.82 -15.62
CA CYS A 87 9.79 -6.47 -16.34
C CYS A 87 11.11 -5.68 -16.34
N TYR A 88 11.08 -4.38 -16.01
CA TYR A 88 12.26 -3.52 -15.90
C TYR A 88 12.75 -3.35 -14.45
N LYS A 89 12.01 -3.87 -13.47
CA LYS A 89 12.34 -3.76 -12.04
C LYS A 89 13.33 -4.84 -11.64
N ILE A 90 14.57 -4.70 -12.13
CA ILE A 90 15.67 -5.61 -11.79
C ILE A 90 16.04 -5.38 -10.32
N PRO A 91 16.11 -6.42 -9.48
CA PRO A 91 16.51 -6.26 -8.10
C PRO A 91 17.97 -5.85 -8.00
N GLU A 92 18.29 -4.99 -7.04
CA GLU A 92 19.59 -4.34 -6.94
C GLU A 92 20.77 -5.32 -6.81
N TRP A 93 20.55 -6.48 -6.18
CA TRP A 93 21.58 -7.48 -5.96
C TRP A 93 22.09 -8.10 -7.27
N CYS A 94 21.32 -8.01 -8.38
CA CYS A 94 21.79 -8.45 -9.69
C CYS A 94 23.04 -7.68 -10.17
N LEU A 95 23.23 -6.43 -9.70
CA LEU A 95 24.39 -5.60 -10.06
C LEU A 95 25.71 -6.18 -9.53
N ASP A 96 25.66 -7.08 -8.53
CA ASP A 96 26.86 -7.72 -8.01
C ASP A 96 27.45 -8.74 -9.01
N PHE A 97 26.65 -9.24 -9.95
CA PHE A 97 27.08 -10.21 -10.96
C PHE A 97 27.70 -9.60 -12.22
N TRP A 98 27.74 -8.28 -12.33
CA TRP A 98 28.37 -7.60 -13.49
C TRP A 98 29.87 -7.91 -13.57
N HIS A 99 30.40 -7.99 -14.80
CA HIS A 99 31.83 -8.20 -15.01
C HIS A 99 32.61 -6.96 -14.52
N PRO A 100 33.82 -7.11 -13.96
CA PRO A 100 34.60 -5.97 -13.46
C PRO A 100 34.81 -4.84 -14.49
N SER A 101 34.92 -5.16 -15.78
CA SER A 101 35.02 -4.13 -16.83
C SER A 101 33.76 -3.27 -16.96
N GLU A 102 32.58 -3.85 -16.74
CA GLU A 102 31.30 -3.13 -16.77
C GLU A 102 31.13 -2.28 -15.51
N LYS A 103 31.56 -2.80 -14.35
CA LYS A 103 31.57 -2.04 -13.09
C LYS A 103 32.51 -0.85 -13.15
N ALA A 104 33.67 -1.00 -13.81
CA ALA A 104 34.65 0.06 -14.01
C ALA A 104 34.10 1.25 -14.80
N MET A 105 32.99 1.08 -15.54
CA MET A 105 32.29 2.18 -16.21
C MET A 105 31.60 3.14 -15.24
N TYR A 106 31.26 2.69 -14.03
CA TYR A 106 30.52 3.48 -13.03
C TYR A 106 31.22 3.47 -11.66
N PRO A 107 32.48 3.96 -11.57
CA PRO A 107 33.31 3.81 -10.38
C PRO A 107 32.69 4.46 -9.13
N ASP A 108 32.14 5.67 -9.27
CA ASP A 108 31.54 6.41 -8.14
C ASP A 108 30.28 5.74 -7.60
N TYR A 109 29.47 5.14 -8.48
CA TYR A 109 28.25 4.45 -8.07
C TYR A 109 28.59 3.19 -7.27
N PHE A 110 29.50 2.36 -7.79
CA PHE A 110 29.91 1.13 -7.09
C PHE A 110 30.67 1.45 -5.79
N ALA A 111 31.48 2.51 -5.74
CA ALA A 111 32.12 2.96 -4.51
C ALA A 111 31.09 3.36 -3.43
N LYS A 112 30.05 4.11 -3.80
CA LYS A 112 28.95 4.46 -2.88
C LYS A 112 28.14 3.23 -2.47
N ARG A 113 27.86 2.31 -3.39
CA ARG A 113 27.13 1.06 -3.12
C ARG A 113 27.82 0.21 -2.06
N GLU A 114 29.14 0.12 -2.07
CA GLU A 114 29.89 -0.61 -1.04
C GLU A 114 29.71 0.00 0.37
N GLN A 115 29.51 1.31 0.48
CA GLN A 115 29.17 1.95 1.76
C GLN A 115 27.80 1.46 2.29
N TRP A 116 26.80 1.35 1.40
CA TRP A 116 25.49 0.81 1.74
C TRP A 116 25.54 -0.67 2.13
N LYS A 117 26.29 -1.49 1.40
CA LYS A 117 26.47 -2.92 1.72
C LYS A 117 27.24 -3.12 3.03
N LYS A 118 28.20 -2.24 3.34
CA LYS A 118 28.86 -2.21 4.65
C LYS A 118 27.85 -1.90 5.75
N LEU A 119 27.04 -0.85 5.58
CA LEU A 119 26.01 -0.46 6.53
C LEU A 119 25.00 -1.60 6.78
N GLN A 120 24.54 -2.28 5.73
CA GLN A 120 23.63 -3.43 5.82
C GLN A 120 24.23 -4.57 6.65
N ARG A 121 25.50 -4.91 6.43
CA ARG A 121 26.20 -5.97 7.18
C ARG A 121 26.38 -5.60 8.66
N GLU A 122 26.73 -4.35 8.93
CA GLU A 122 26.92 -3.85 10.30
C GLU A 122 25.60 -3.70 11.08
N SER A 123 24.49 -3.44 10.40
CA SER A 123 23.18 -3.32 11.03
C SER A 123 22.51 -4.66 11.30
N TRP A 124 22.77 -5.69 10.49
CA TRP A 124 22.07 -6.98 10.54
C TRP A 124 22.01 -7.62 11.94
N GLU A 125 23.15 -7.78 12.61
CA GLU A 125 23.17 -8.41 13.95
C GLU A 125 22.38 -7.59 14.99
N LYS A 126 22.43 -6.26 14.89
CA LYS A 126 21.70 -5.36 15.79
C LYS A 126 20.19 -5.44 15.56
N GLU A 127 19.77 -5.55 14.30
CA GLU A 127 18.38 -5.70 13.89
C GLU A 127 17.80 -7.02 14.40
N ILE A 128 18.52 -8.13 14.20
CA ILE A 128 18.08 -9.47 14.62
C ILE A 128 17.98 -9.53 16.14
N LYS A 129 18.99 -9.01 16.86
CA LYS A 129 18.94 -8.93 18.32
C LYS A 129 17.72 -8.13 18.82
N GLN A 130 17.42 -7.00 18.18
CA GLN A 130 16.24 -6.22 18.54
C GLN A 130 14.94 -7.01 18.29
N LEU A 131 14.86 -7.75 17.18
CA LEU A 131 13.71 -8.61 16.91
C LEU A 131 13.57 -9.73 17.94
N GLU A 132 14.65 -10.42 18.31
CA GLU A 132 14.64 -11.45 19.34
C GLU A 132 14.22 -10.91 20.72
N GLU A 133 14.67 -9.69 21.06
CA GLU A 133 14.31 -9.03 22.32
C GLU A 133 12.84 -8.57 22.37
N GLU A 134 12.30 -8.04 21.26
CA GLU A 134 10.93 -7.50 21.19
C GLU A 134 9.87 -8.55 20.80
N THR A 135 10.27 -9.68 20.22
CA THR A 135 9.33 -10.74 19.82
C THR A 135 8.91 -11.57 21.03
N PRO A 136 7.59 -11.74 21.26
CA PRO A 136 7.10 -12.63 22.32
C PRO A 136 7.60 -14.07 22.13
N ALA A 137 7.73 -14.83 23.23
CA ALA A 137 8.19 -16.22 23.19
C ALA A 137 7.32 -17.13 22.30
N ASP A 138 6.02 -16.83 22.20
CA ASP A 138 5.06 -17.54 21.34
C ASP A 138 5.18 -17.14 19.84
N GLY A 139 6.15 -16.30 19.50
CA GLY A 139 6.33 -15.71 18.17
C GLY A 139 5.59 -14.38 17.96
N PRO A 140 5.76 -13.76 16.77
CA PRO A 140 5.13 -12.49 16.45
C PRO A 140 3.61 -12.66 16.25
N ARG A 141 2.83 -11.80 16.90
CA ARG A 141 1.35 -11.81 16.77
C ARG A 141 0.82 -11.08 15.53
N THR A 142 1.65 -10.22 14.93
CA THR A 142 1.31 -9.37 13.78
C THR A 142 2.54 -9.19 12.89
N GLU A 143 2.33 -8.81 11.63
CA GLU A 143 3.40 -8.50 10.66
C GLU A 143 4.11 -7.16 10.90
N ALA A 144 3.69 -6.37 11.91
CA ALA A 144 4.27 -5.07 12.20
C ALA A 144 5.69 -5.21 12.77
N LEU A 145 6.67 -4.67 12.04
CA LEU A 145 8.06 -4.59 12.51
C LEU A 145 8.24 -3.38 13.45
N PRO A 146 9.04 -3.51 14.53
CA PRO A 146 9.31 -2.40 15.43
C PRO A 146 10.21 -1.35 14.78
N PRO A 147 10.11 -0.07 15.17
CA PRO A 147 11.06 0.96 14.74
C PRO A 147 12.42 0.79 15.45
N ALA A 148 13.48 1.41 14.92
CA ALA A 148 14.75 1.48 15.62
C ALA A 148 14.60 2.21 16.97
N ARG A 149 15.10 1.62 18.07
CA ARG A 149 14.96 2.16 19.43
C ARG A 149 16.14 3.01 19.92
N LYS A 150 17.32 2.79 19.34
CA LYS A 150 18.59 3.39 19.78
C LYS A 150 19.15 4.28 18.69
N GLU A 151 19.83 5.35 19.09
CA GLU A 151 20.55 6.21 18.15
C GLU A 151 21.63 5.42 17.41
N GLY A 152 21.74 5.62 16.09
CA GLY A 152 22.66 4.87 15.23
C GLY A 152 22.21 3.45 14.87
N HIS A 153 21.06 2.97 15.35
CA HIS A 153 20.44 1.73 14.85
C HIS A 153 19.54 2.01 13.65
N LEU A 154 19.46 1.05 12.73
CA LEU A 154 18.50 1.06 11.63
C LEU A 154 17.29 0.18 11.98
N PRO A 155 16.10 0.46 11.41
CA PRO A 155 14.93 -0.37 11.63
C PRO A 155 15.17 -1.81 11.15
N PRO A 156 14.69 -2.85 11.85
CA PRO A 156 14.84 -4.23 11.40
C PRO A 156 14.26 -4.49 10.00
N LEU A 157 14.96 -5.29 9.21
CA LEU A 157 14.60 -5.72 7.85
C LEU A 157 14.37 -4.55 6.87
N TRP A 158 15.04 -3.41 7.09
CA TRP A 158 14.86 -2.20 6.29
C TRP A 158 15.31 -2.35 4.83
N TRP A 159 16.29 -3.22 4.55
CA TRP A 159 16.99 -3.28 3.26
C TRP A 159 16.03 -3.37 2.07
N GLN A 160 15.17 -4.38 2.06
CA GLN A 160 14.24 -4.64 0.94
C GLN A 160 13.27 -3.47 0.67
N TYR A 161 12.91 -2.70 1.70
CA TYR A 161 11.99 -1.57 1.55
C TYR A 161 12.69 -0.33 1.01
N VAL A 162 13.94 -0.12 1.40
CA VAL A 162 14.76 1.04 1.00
C VAL A 162 15.39 0.83 -0.38
N THR A 163 15.81 -0.40 -0.69
CA THR A 163 16.48 -0.74 -1.96
C THR A 163 15.55 -1.35 -3.00
N ARG A 164 14.22 -1.27 -2.78
CA ARG A 164 13.23 -1.70 -3.76
C ARG A 164 13.46 -1.00 -5.11
N PRO A 165 13.26 -1.71 -6.25
CA PRO A 165 13.29 -1.07 -7.55
C PRO A 165 12.35 0.13 -7.62
N ARG A 166 12.70 1.14 -8.43
CA ARG A 166 11.83 2.28 -8.69
C ARG A 166 10.58 1.81 -9.45
N GLU A 167 9.43 2.44 -9.18
CA GLU A 167 8.17 2.08 -9.87
C GLU A 167 8.24 2.31 -11.38
N ILE A 168 8.97 3.35 -11.79
CA ILE A 168 9.22 3.71 -13.18
C ILE A 168 10.74 3.78 -13.37
N PRO A 169 11.40 2.68 -13.76
CA PRO A 169 12.84 2.67 -14.02
C PRO A 169 13.25 3.34 -15.34
N MET A 170 12.31 3.55 -16.28
CA MET A 170 12.50 4.23 -17.56
C MET A 170 12.47 5.76 -17.44
#